data_AF-A0A383S6B0-F1
#
_entry.id   AF-A0A383S6B0-F1
#
_cell.length_a   1.000
_cell.length_b   1.000
_cell.length_c   1.000
_cell.angle_alpha   90.00
_cell.angle_beta   90.00
_cell.angle_gamma   90.00
#
_symmetry.space_group_name_H-M   'P 1'
#
loop_
_entity.id
_entity.type
_entity.pdbx_description
1 polymer ?
#
loop_
_entity_poly.entity_id
_entity_poly.type
_entity_poly.pdbx_seq_one_letter_code
_entity_poly.pdbx_strand_id
1 'polypeptide(L)'
;MRVLVAAGAMAGFDAWRAGARIGRAWREFGAEVALVPLAEIGSDWQQARENLAGPDNTLFIPLDGHDHDSGPMLWSFLNGGGPSTLVDAVGTAGPASGAEALDIDRVRGHLAERPLIGLCRSGEQDAVLTGMLGLAGRREDLPLGQRLSLDRMLGAWAELLAAGGSGPAAPADGPALASTPGSGAGGGAGAVVLALGGRVLTGPQALGEIADLDRTIAAADLVVTSCESFDVDAWGGPIVDYVAQRAAVAGRPVVVVSRTNHVNLAGQRANGIEAVHAIGDGDIGDGCLALARSWFW
;
A
#
# COMPACT_ATOMS: atom_id res chain seq x y z
N MET A 1 6.47 8.17 29.32
CA MET A 1 5.58 7.54 28.33
C MET A 1 6.22 7.63 26.95
N ARG A 2 6.17 6.53 26.19
CA ARG A 2 6.68 6.45 24.81
C ARG A 2 5.51 6.53 23.85
N VAL A 3 5.53 7.52 22.97
CA VAL A 3 4.47 7.76 21.99
C VAL A 3 5.03 7.57 20.60
N LEU A 4 4.40 6.70 19.82
CA LEU A 4 4.64 6.60 18.39
C LEU A 4 3.64 7.47 17.65
N VAL A 5 4.12 8.41 16.85
CA VAL A 5 3.30 9.13 15.87
C VAL A 5 3.50 8.46 14.50
N ALA A 6 2.53 7.65 14.07
CA ALA A 6 2.50 6.99 12.77
C ALA A 6 1.43 7.67 11.90
N ALA A 7 1.80 8.74 11.21
CA ALA A 7 0.88 9.77 10.72
C ALA A 7 0.85 9.86 9.19
N GLY A 8 -0.34 10.12 8.64
CA GLY A 8 -0.55 10.52 7.26
C GLY A 8 -0.55 12.04 7.07
N ALA A 9 -0.61 12.48 5.81
CA ALA A 9 -0.82 13.89 5.48
C ALA A 9 -2.16 14.39 6.07
N MET A 10 -2.19 15.62 6.57
CA MET A 10 -3.36 16.22 7.20
C MET A 10 -3.23 17.75 7.22
N ALA A 11 -4.34 18.46 7.08
CA ALA A 11 -4.38 19.92 7.21
C ALA A 11 -3.41 20.66 6.25
N GLY A 12 -3.27 20.13 5.02
CA GLY A 12 -2.38 20.69 4.00
C GLY A 12 -0.88 20.47 4.26
N PHE A 13 -0.53 19.66 5.26
CA PHE A 13 0.84 19.25 5.52
C PHE A 13 1.08 17.81 5.07
N ASP A 14 2.26 17.57 4.51
CA ASP A 14 2.77 16.22 4.30
C ASP A 14 2.85 15.42 5.61
N ALA A 15 2.94 14.10 5.50
CA ALA A 15 2.96 13.17 6.62
C ALA A 15 4.03 13.48 7.68
N TRP A 16 5.22 13.91 7.24
CA TRP A 16 6.31 14.26 8.14
C TRP A 16 5.99 15.52 8.95
N ARG A 17 5.56 16.59 8.28
CA ARG A 17 5.25 17.88 8.90
C ARG A 17 4.01 17.82 9.77
N ALA A 18 3.00 17.04 9.38
CA ALA A 18 1.83 16.78 10.21
C ALA A 18 2.23 16.01 11.48
N GLY A 19 2.90 14.86 11.32
CA GLY A 19 3.34 14.04 12.44
C GLY A 19 4.34 14.73 13.38
N ALA A 20 5.24 15.57 12.85
CA ALA A 20 6.17 16.34 13.67
C ALA A 20 5.44 17.36 14.58
N ARG A 21 4.35 17.97 14.10
CA ARG A 21 3.54 18.89 14.92
C ARG A 21 2.78 18.15 16.01
N ILE A 22 2.16 17.02 15.67
CA ILE A 22 1.50 16.14 16.66
C ILE A 22 2.53 15.71 17.72
N GLY A 23 3.68 15.20 17.28
CA GLY A 23 4.74 14.73 18.17
C GLY A 23 5.31 15.82 19.08
N ARG A 24 5.44 17.06 18.61
CA ARG A 24 5.88 18.18 19.45
C ARG A 24 4.92 18.43 20.62
N ALA A 25 3.61 18.38 20.38
CA ALA A 25 2.63 18.55 21.45
C ALA A 25 2.80 17.49 22.56
N TRP A 26 3.06 16.23 22.20
CA TRP A 26 3.35 15.18 23.18
C TRP A 26 4.69 15.38 23.92
N ARG A 27 5.71 15.85 23.21
CA ARG A 27 7.02 16.16 23.81
C ARG A 27 6.96 17.29 24.82
N GLU A 28 6.08 18.28 24.64
CA GLU A 28 5.90 19.39 25.59
C GLU A 28 5.50 18.89 26.98
N PHE A 29 4.82 17.76 27.06
CA PHE A 29 4.43 17.13 28.32
C PHE A 29 5.36 15.96 28.73
N GLY A 30 6.55 15.87 28.15
CA GLY A 30 7.60 14.94 28.56
C GLY A 30 7.53 13.53 27.94
N ALA A 31 6.73 13.32 26.89
CA ALA A 31 6.75 12.06 26.16
C ALA A 31 8.05 11.87 25.36
N GLU A 32 8.54 10.63 25.31
CA GLU A 32 9.52 10.19 24.33
C GLU A 32 8.79 9.88 23.02
N VAL A 33 9.11 10.60 21.94
CA VAL A 33 8.35 10.51 20.69
C VAL A 33 9.17 9.94 19.55
N ALA A 34 8.66 8.90 18.91
CA ALA A 34 9.09 8.44 17.60
C ALA A 34 8.09 8.88 16.52
N LEU A 35 8.57 9.27 15.34
CA LEU A 35 7.75 9.67 14.21
C LEU A 35 8.02 8.72 13.03
N VAL A 36 6.95 8.14 12.48
CA VAL A 36 6.97 7.38 11.23
C VAL A 36 5.97 8.03 10.27
N PRO A 37 6.42 8.78 9.23
CA PRO A 37 5.52 9.27 8.20
C PRO A 37 5.01 8.10 7.35
N LEU A 38 3.70 8.04 7.15
CA LEU A 38 3.05 7.06 6.28
C LEU A 38 2.31 7.79 5.15
N ALA A 39 2.25 7.17 3.99
CA ALA A 39 1.59 7.75 2.82
C ALA A 39 1.11 6.64 1.87
N GLU A 40 0.00 6.90 1.18
CA GLU A 40 -0.37 6.19 -0.04
C GLU A 40 0.60 6.54 -1.17
N ILE A 41 0.59 5.75 -2.25
CA ILE A 41 1.47 5.94 -3.41
C ILE A 41 1.30 7.33 -4.02
N GLY A 42 2.42 7.97 -4.35
CA GLY A 42 2.47 9.28 -4.98
C GLY A 42 3.71 10.06 -4.55
N SER A 43 3.69 11.38 -4.77
CA SER A 43 4.76 12.29 -4.33
C SER A 43 4.99 12.24 -2.83
N ASP A 44 3.92 12.10 -2.05
CA ASP A 44 3.99 12.09 -0.58
C ASP A 44 4.69 10.82 -0.07
N TRP A 45 4.54 9.69 -0.77
CA TRP A 45 5.26 8.45 -0.46
C TRP A 45 6.76 8.60 -0.69
N GLN A 46 7.16 9.18 -1.82
CA GLN A 46 8.57 9.42 -2.13
C GLN A 46 9.21 10.31 -1.06
N GLN A 47 8.53 11.41 -0.72
CA GLN A 47 8.98 12.33 0.32
C GLN A 47 9.06 11.65 1.69
N ALA A 48 8.08 10.82 2.06
CA ALA A 48 8.08 10.06 3.31
C ALA A 48 9.23 9.06 3.38
N ARG A 49 9.52 8.35 2.28
CA ARG A 49 10.65 7.42 2.17
C ARG A 49 11.99 8.15 2.37
N GLU A 50 12.20 9.26 1.68
CA GLU A 50 13.42 10.06 1.82
C GLU A 50 13.65 10.57 3.25
N ASN A 51 12.56 10.90 3.96
CA ASN A 51 12.62 11.32 5.35
C ASN A 51 12.93 10.16 6.33
N LEU A 52 12.52 8.93 5.99
CA LEU A 52 12.74 7.73 6.83
C LEU A 52 14.12 7.12 6.63
N ALA A 53 14.52 6.97 5.37
CA ALA A 53 15.74 6.25 5.00
C ALA A 53 16.46 6.96 3.86
N GLY A 54 17.79 6.95 3.94
CA GLY A 54 18.64 7.30 2.82
C GLY A 54 18.48 6.32 1.66
N PRO A 55 19.19 6.54 0.53
CA PRO A 55 19.11 5.67 -0.63
C PRO A 55 19.45 4.22 -0.26
N ASP A 56 18.50 3.30 -0.50
CA ASP A 56 18.69 1.86 -0.44
C ASP A 56 18.64 1.25 -1.86
N ASN A 57 19.10 0.00 -2.00
CA ASN A 57 19.17 -0.66 -3.31
C ASN A 57 17.82 -1.25 -3.76
N THR A 58 16.79 -1.13 -2.92
CA THR A 58 15.43 -1.62 -3.17
C THR A 58 14.79 -0.88 -4.35
N LEU A 59 14.24 -1.65 -5.28
CA LEU A 59 13.51 -1.14 -6.42
C LEU A 59 12.01 -1.11 -6.09
N PHE A 60 11.46 0.09 -5.95
CA PHE A 60 10.03 0.31 -5.78
C PHE A 60 9.39 0.68 -7.12
N ILE A 61 8.35 -0.04 -7.53
CA ILE A 61 7.61 0.20 -8.78
C ILE A 61 6.14 0.49 -8.45
N PRO A 62 5.62 1.70 -8.72
CA PRO A 62 4.20 1.99 -8.55
C PRO A 62 3.34 1.19 -9.55
N LEU A 63 2.25 0.62 -9.05
CA LEU A 63 1.28 -0.20 -9.78
C LEU A 63 -0.07 0.53 -9.92
N ASP A 64 -0.09 1.85 -9.97
CA ASP A 64 -1.33 2.62 -9.87
C ASP A 64 -2.25 2.53 -11.09
N GLY A 65 -1.84 1.97 -12.23
CA GLY A 65 -2.73 1.79 -13.39
C GLY A 65 -3.41 3.07 -13.91
N HIS A 66 -3.00 4.25 -13.44
CA HIS A 66 -3.52 5.57 -13.87
C HIS A 66 -2.41 6.42 -14.47
N ASP A 67 -1.16 6.19 -14.08
CA ASP A 67 -0.07 6.61 -14.92
C ASP A 67 -0.08 5.73 -16.16
N HIS A 68 -0.17 6.41 -17.30
CA HIS A 68 0.00 5.86 -18.63
C HIS A 68 1.37 5.18 -18.81
N ASP A 69 2.18 5.06 -17.76
CA ASP A 69 3.50 4.47 -17.67
C ASP A 69 3.56 3.12 -16.94
N SER A 70 2.53 2.62 -16.25
CA SER A 70 2.63 1.30 -15.56
C SER A 70 2.42 0.10 -16.51
N GLY A 71 1.47 0.20 -17.45
CA GLY A 71 1.35 -0.75 -18.57
C GLY A 71 2.54 -0.68 -19.54
N PRO A 72 3.00 0.52 -19.91
CA PRO A 72 4.23 0.68 -20.69
C PRO A 72 5.49 0.42 -19.89
N MET A 73 5.54 0.44 -18.56
CA MET A 73 6.78 0.11 -17.82
C MET A 73 7.11 -1.35 -18.02
N LEU A 74 6.13 -2.24 -17.89
CA LEU A 74 6.36 -3.66 -18.09
C LEU A 74 6.68 -3.99 -19.55
N TRP A 75 6.00 -3.33 -20.48
CA TRP A 75 6.22 -3.47 -21.93
C TRP A 75 7.49 -2.74 -22.42
N SER A 76 7.93 -1.68 -21.75
CA SER A 76 9.16 -0.90 -21.99
C SER A 76 10.37 -1.62 -21.41
N PHE A 77 10.22 -2.20 -20.21
CA PHE A 77 11.21 -3.07 -19.58
C PHE A 77 11.43 -4.35 -20.40
N LEU A 78 10.40 -4.81 -21.14
CA LEU A 78 10.51 -5.97 -22.02
C LEU A 78 10.82 -5.62 -23.49
N ASN A 79 10.49 -4.43 -24.02
CA ASN A 79 10.67 -4.12 -25.46
C ASN A 79 10.63 -2.64 -25.93
N GLY A 80 10.54 -1.64 -25.06
CA GLY A 80 10.39 -0.23 -25.49
C GLY A 80 9.05 0.10 -26.20
N GLY A 81 8.13 0.77 -25.50
CA GLY A 81 6.93 1.42 -26.07
C GLY A 81 5.58 0.74 -25.76
N GLY A 82 4.60 1.50 -25.21
CA GLY A 82 3.34 1.07 -24.56
C GLY A 82 2.25 0.36 -25.40
N PRO A 83 1.06 -0.01 -24.83
CA PRO A 83 0.19 0.81 -23.94
C PRO A 83 -0.41 0.18 -22.63
N SER A 84 -0.70 1.09 -21.70
CA SER A 84 -1.63 1.26 -20.54
C SER A 84 -2.04 0.23 -19.44
N THR A 85 -2.44 -1.03 -19.64
CA THR A 85 -2.64 -1.99 -18.50
C THR A 85 -2.58 -3.43 -19.03
N LEU A 86 -2.28 -4.44 -18.21
CA LEU A 86 -2.29 -5.84 -18.69
C LEU A 86 -3.69 -6.27 -19.13
N VAL A 87 -4.74 -5.92 -18.37
CA VAL A 87 -6.13 -6.22 -18.75
C VAL A 87 -6.55 -5.54 -20.05
N ASP A 88 -6.15 -4.30 -20.31
CA ASP A 88 -6.46 -3.61 -21.58
C ASP A 88 -5.56 -4.09 -22.72
N ALA A 89 -4.30 -4.44 -22.44
CA ALA A 89 -3.38 -5.03 -23.42
C ALA A 89 -3.86 -6.43 -23.84
N VAL A 90 -4.32 -7.25 -22.90
CA VAL A 90 -4.89 -8.58 -23.15
C VAL A 90 -6.29 -8.47 -23.75
N GLY A 91 -7.10 -7.49 -23.33
CA GLY A 91 -8.45 -7.27 -23.86
C GLY A 91 -8.48 -6.70 -25.28
N THR A 92 -7.42 -5.99 -25.71
CA THR A 92 -7.27 -5.45 -27.08
C THR A 92 -6.38 -6.31 -27.97
N ALA A 93 -5.47 -7.10 -27.41
CA ALA A 93 -4.73 -8.10 -28.15
C ALA A 93 -5.65 -9.27 -28.51
N GLY A 94 -5.98 -9.38 -29.79
CA GLY A 94 -6.31 -10.69 -30.35
C GLY A 94 -5.17 -11.70 -30.07
N PRO A 95 -5.36 -13.00 -30.35
CA PRO A 95 -4.42 -14.10 -30.06
C PRO A 95 -3.04 -14.02 -30.76
N ALA A 96 -2.59 -12.84 -31.18
CA ALA A 96 -1.38 -12.55 -31.95
C ALA A 96 -0.30 -11.78 -31.17
N SER A 97 -0.36 -11.67 -29.82
CA SER A 97 0.83 -11.26 -29.06
C SER A 97 1.80 -12.45 -29.01
N GLY A 98 2.59 -12.60 -30.07
CA GLY A 98 3.61 -13.65 -30.29
C GLY A 98 4.79 -13.61 -29.31
N ALA A 99 4.56 -13.30 -28.04
CA ALA A 99 5.53 -13.52 -26.98
C ALA A 99 5.55 -15.02 -26.66
N GLU A 100 6.15 -15.83 -27.53
CA GLU A 100 6.22 -17.29 -27.34
C GLU A 100 7.12 -17.69 -26.15
N ALA A 101 7.91 -16.76 -25.61
CA ALA A 101 8.62 -16.92 -24.33
C ALA A 101 8.99 -15.55 -23.73
N LEU A 102 8.69 -15.34 -22.44
CA LEU A 102 9.32 -14.28 -21.63
C LEU A 102 10.54 -14.88 -20.91
N ASP A 103 11.72 -14.28 -21.09
CA ASP A 103 12.92 -14.64 -20.34
C ASP A 103 12.96 -13.90 -18.99
N ILE A 104 12.17 -14.41 -18.04
CA ILE A 104 12.05 -13.83 -16.69
C ILE A 104 13.36 -14.00 -15.92
N ASP A 105 14.09 -15.09 -16.14
CA ASP A 105 15.36 -15.34 -15.45
C ASP A 105 16.44 -14.33 -15.85
N ARG A 106 16.48 -13.89 -17.12
CA ARG A 106 17.35 -12.78 -17.50
C ARG A 106 17.02 -11.52 -16.73
N VAL A 107 15.74 -11.18 -16.58
CA VAL A 107 15.32 -10.00 -15.79
C VAL A 107 15.72 -10.16 -14.32
N ARG A 108 15.43 -11.32 -13.71
CA ARG A 108 15.86 -11.63 -12.34
C ARG A 108 17.38 -11.51 -12.18
N GLY A 109 18.14 -11.97 -13.17
CA GLY A 109 19.60 -11.81 -13.23
C GLY A 109 20.05 -10.36 -13.23
N HIS A 110 19.34 -9.46 -13.91
CA HIS A 110 19.62 -8.01 -13.89
C HIS A 110 19.18 -7.34 -12.59
N LEU A 111 18.18 -7.90 -11.90
CA LEU A 111 17.75 -7.42 -10.58
C LEU A 111 18.77 -7.76 -9.49
N ALA A 112 19.79 -8.60 -9.74
CA ALA A 112 21.03 -8.75 -8.97
C ALA A 112 21.01 -8.25 -7.50
N GLU A 113 20.44 -9.05 -6.58
CA GLU A 113 20.33 -8.78 -5.13
C GLU A 113 19.50 -7.53 -4.74
N ARG A 114 18.81 -6.89 -5.68
CA ARG A 114 17.92 -5.74 -5.43
C ARG A 114 16.52 -6.26 -5.10
N PRO A 115 16.01 -6.05 -3.87
CA PRO A 115 14.64 -6.40 -3.56
C PRO A 115 13.69 -5.60 -4.46
N LEU A 116 12.73 -6.28 -5.08
CA LEU A 116 11.71 -5.67 -5.91
C LEU A 116 10.40 -5.58 -5.13
N ILE A 117 9.86 -4.37 -5.00
CA ILE A 117 8.57 -4.10 -4.35
C ILE A 117 7.66 -3.37 -5.34
N GLY A 118 6.58 -4.03 -5.73
CA GLY A 118 5.46 -3.39 -6.41
C GLY A 118 4.59 -2.66 -5.39
N LEU A 119 4.43 -1.35 -5.54
CA LEU A 119 3.55 -0.55 -4.71
C LEU A 119 2.16 -0.54 -5.33
N CYS A 120 1.17 -1.11 -4.66
CA CYS A 120 -0.24 -1.09 -5.07
C CYS A 120 -1.09 -0.12 -4.24
N ARG A 121 -2.26 0.26 -4.77
CA ARG A 121 -3.22 1.03 -3.97
C ARG A 121 -3.70 0.20 -2.79
N SER A 122 -4.03 0.88 -1.71
CA SER A 122 -4.76 0.23 -0.63
C SER A 122 -6.10 -0.34 -1.11
N GLY A 123 -6.34 -1.61 -0.79
CA GLY A 123 -7.44 -2.42 -1.29
C GLY A 123 -7.03 -3.38 -2.43
N GLU A 124 -5.87 -3.19 -3.05
CA GLU A 124 -5.36 -4.06 -4.11
C GLU A 124 -4.35 -5.11 -3.63
N GLN A 125 -3.84 -5.00 -2.40
CA GLN A 125 -2.81 -5.91 -1.87
C GLN A 125 -3.27 -7.38 -1.78
N ASP A 126 -4.59 -7.61 -1.69
CA ASP A 126 -5.19 -8.93 -1.68
C ASP A 126 -5.89 -9.28 -3.01
N ALA A 127 -5.79 -8.39 -4.00
CA ALA A 127 -6.38 -8.63 -5.31
C ALA A 127 -5.68 -9.79 -6.01
N VAL A 128 -6.47 -10.71 -6.56
CA VAL A 128 -5.97 -11.86 -7.32
C VAL A 128 -6.19 -11.65 -8.81
N LEU A 129 -5.36 -12.28 -9.64
CA LEU A 129 -5.39 -12.09 -11.09
C LEU A 129 -6.64 -12.71 -11.72
N THR A 130 -6.96 -13.96 -11.37
CA THR A 130 -8.01 -14.77 -12.01
C THR A 130 -9.06 -15.27 -11.01
N GLY A 131 -10.16 -15.79 -11.53
CA GLY A 131 -11.25 -16.39 -10.78
C GLY A 131 -12.39 -15.41 -10.49
N MET A 132 -13.37 -15.87 -9.69
CA MET A 132 -14.61 -15.11 -9.44
C MET A 132 -14.35 -13.75 -8.78
N LEU A 133 -13.34 -13.68 -7.91
CA LEU A 133 -12.91 -12.44 -7.24
C LEU A 133 -11.71 -11.77 -7.93
N GLY A 134 -11.22 -12.37 -9.03
CA GLY A 134 -10.12 -11.82 -9.82
C GLY A 134 -10.57 -10.67 -10.71
N LEU A 135 -9.63 -10.13 -11.50
CA LEU A 135 -9.83 -8.90 -12.27
C LEU A 135 -11.06 -8.95 -13.18
N ALA A 136 -11.16 -10.00 -14.00
CA ALA A 136 -12.31 -10.20 -14.88
C ALA A 136 -13.61 -10.48 -14.11
N GLY A 137 -13.51 -11.10 -12.94
CA GLY A 137 -14.62 -11.38 -12.04
C GLY A 137 -15.26 -10.13 -11.43
N ARG A 138 -14.54 -9.02 -11.35
CA ARG A 138 -15.02 -7.76 -10.76
C ARG A 138 -15.54 -6.74 -11.78
N ARG A 139 -15.44 -7.03 -13.07
CA ARG A 139 -15.89 -6.16 -14.18
C ARG A 139 -17.40 -6.27 -14.40
N GLU A 140 -18.19 -5.65 -13.54
CA GLU A 140 -19.66 -5.60 -13.65
C GLU A 140 -20.14 -4.86 -14.91
N ASP A 141 -19.26 -4.07 -15.51
CA ASP A 141 -19.46 -3.38 -16.80
C ASP A 141 -19.46 -4.32 -18.01
N LEU A 142 -18.98 -5.56 -17.87
CA LEU A 142 -18.84 -6.52 -18.97
C LEU A 142 -19.84 -7.68 -18.89
N PRO A 143 -20.39 -8.14 -20.04
CA PRO A 143 -21.18 -9.38 -20.09
C PRO A 143 -20.38 -10.60 -19.61
N LEU A 144 -21.06 -11.58 -19.01
CA LEU A 144 -20.43 -12.77 -18.44
C LEU A 144 -19.51 -13.51 -19.43
N GLY A 145 -19.93 -13.65 -20.69
CA GLY A 145 -19.11 -14.31 -21.71
C GLY A 145 -17.77 -13.60 -21.97
N GLN A 146 -17.75 -12.27 -21.91
CA GLN A 146 -16.51 -11.48 -22.06
C GLN A 146 -15.63 -11.62 -20.82
N ARG A 147 -16.21 -11.60 -19.62
CA ARG A 147 -15.49 -11.84 -18.36
C ARG A 147 -14.81 -13.21 -18.34
N LEU A 148 -15.52 -14.27 -18.76
CA LEU A 148 -14.97 -15.61 -18.83
C LEU A 148 -13.86 -15.77 -19.89
N SER A 149 -13.92 -15.01 -20.98
CA SER A 149 -12.83 -14.98 -21.97
C SER A 149 -11.61 -14.23 -21.43
N LEU A 150 -11.81 -13.06 -20.82
CA LEU A 150 -10.73 -12.30 -20.19
C LEU A 150 -10.04 -13.11 -19.08
N ASP A 151 -10.81 -13.77 -18.22
CA ASP A 151 -10.27 -14.61 -17.14
C ASP A 151 -9.41 -15.76 -17.68
N ARG A 152 -9.84 -16.42 -18.77
CA ARG A 152 -9.04 -17.45 -19.44
C ARG A 152 -7.74 -16.89 -20.03
N MET A 153 -7.78 -15.68 -20.59
CA MET A 153 -6.58 -15.04 -21.12
C MET A 153 -5.60 -14.65 -20.01
N LEU A 154 -6.10 -14.14 -18.88
CA LEU A 154 -5.30 -13.85 -17.69
C LEU A 154 -4.69 -15.12 -17.08
N GLY A 155 -5.42 -16.23 -17.09
CA GLY A 155 -4.89 -17.54 -16.68
C GLY A 155 -3.75 -18.01 -17.60
N ALA A 156 -3.93 -17.91 -18.91
CA ALA A 156 -2.86 -18.24 -19.87
C ALA A 156 -1.63 -17.34 -19.71
N TRP A 157 -1.83 -16.06 -19.38
CA TRP A 157 -0.74 -15.14 -19.07
C TRP A 157 0.04 -15.53 -17.81
N ALA A 158 -0.66 -15.93 -16.74
CA ALA A 158 -0.01 -16.42 -15.52
C ALA A 158 0.84 -17.67 -15.78
N GLU A 159 0.34 -18.61 -16.60
CA GLU A 159 1.10 -19.79 -17.01
C GLU A 159 2.39 -19.41 -17.76
N LEU A 160 2.29 -18.44 -18.66
CA LEU A 160 3.44 -17.93 -19.40
C LEU A 160 4.48 -17.28 -18.48
N LEU A 161 4.03 -16.45 -17.53
CA LEU A 161 4.91 -15.83 -16.54
C LEU A 161 5.60 -16.86 -15.64
N ALA A 162 4.88 -17.89 -15.20
CA ALA A 162 5.42 -18.96 -14.38
C ALA A 162 6.42 -19.83 -15.14
N ALA A 163 6.13 -20.15 -16.42
CA ALA A 163 7.01 -20.93 -17.28
C ALA A 163 8.27 -20.16 -17.70
N GLY A 164 8.23 -18.82 -17.68
CA GLY A 164 9.33 -17.97 -18.13
C GLY A 164 10.52 -17.89 -17.18
N GLY A 165 10.43 -18.42 -15.96
CA GLY A 165 11.49 -18.32 -14.96
C GLY A 165 11.66 -19.58 -14.11
N SER A 166 12.90 -20.00 -13.94
CA SER A 166 13.34 -21.19 -13.20
C SER A 166 14.17 -20.74 -11.99
N GLY A 167 13.59 -20.79 -10.79
CA GLY A 167 14.31 -20.40 -9.58
C GLY A 167 13.53 -20.64 -8.28
N PRO A 168 14.18 -20.57 -7.11
CA PRO A 168 13.51 -20.83 -5.83
C PRO A 168 12.44 -19.79 -5.46
N ALA A 169 12.54 -18.58 -6.02
CA ALA A 169 11.54 -17.53 -5.87
C ALA A 169 10.47 -17.55 -6.99
N ALA A 170 10.55 -18.51 -7.92
CA ALA A 170 9.55 -18.63 -8.97
C ALA A 170 8.24 -19.20 -8.40
N PRO A 171 7.09 -18.75 -8.92
CA PRO A 171 5.83 -19.42 -8.63
C PRO A 171 5.86 -20.87 -9.12
N ALA A 172 5.14 -21.75 -8.43
CA ALA A 172 5.11 -23.18 -8.77
C ALA A 172 4.51 -23.47 -10.15
N ASP A 173 3.43 -22.74 -10.50
CA ASP A 173 2.73 -22.79 -11.78
C ASP A 173 1.89 -21.50 -11.97
N GLY A 174 1.23 -21.37 -13.13
CA GLY A 174 0.35 -20.25 -13.41
C GLY A 174 -0.81 -20.08 -12.42
N PRO A 175 -1.57 -21.13 -12.06
CA PRO A 175 -2.65 -21.04 -11.09
C PRO A 175 -2.20 -20.56 -9.70
N ALA A 176 -1.03 -21.01 -9.22
CA ALA A 176 -0.45 -20.53 -7.97
C ALA A 176 -0.11 -19.04 -8.06
N LEU A 177 0.52 -18.59 -9.15
CA LEU A 177 0.80 -17.18 -9.38
C LEU A 177 -0.48 -16.34 -9.41
N ALA A 178 -1.48 -16.79 -10.17
CA ALA A 178 -2.72 -16.05 -10.41
C ALA A 178 -3.62 -15.94 -9.17
N SER A 179 -3.48 -16.85 -8.21
CA SER A 179 -4.20 -16.84 -6.93
C SER A 179 -3.39 -16.23 -5.78
N THR A 180 -2.14 -15.84 -6.01
CA THR A 180 -1.32 -15.17 -5.00
C THR A 180 -1.90 -13.78 -4.69
N PRO A 181 -2.05 -13.39 -3.41
CA PRO A 181 -2.45 -12.04 -3.03
C PRO A 181 -1.56 -10.97 -3.70
N GLY A 182 -2.19 -9.94 -4.25
CA GLY A 182 -1.51 -8.86 -4.95
C GLY A 182 -1.23 -9.16 -6.43
N SER A 183 -1.46 -10.37 -6.92
CA SER A 183 -1.31 -10.70 -8.35
C SER A 183 -2.24 -9.89 -9.26
N GLY A 184 -3.41 -9.49 -8.75
CA GLY A 184 -4.35 -8.61 -9.45
C GLY A 184 -4.02 -7.11 -9.36
N ALA A 185 -3.07 -6.70 -8.52
CA ALA A 185 -2.77 -5.28 -8.31
C ALA A 185 -2.35 -4.57 -9.62
N GLY A 186 -2.76 -3.30 -9.76
CA GLY A 186 -2.47 -2.51 -10.96
C GLY A 186 -2.99 -3.13 -12.25
N GLY A 187 -4.15 -3.81 -12.19
CA GLY A 187 -4.73 -4.48 -13.35
C GLY A 187 -3.90 -5.67 -13.86
N GLY A 188 -3.21 -6.37 -12.95
CA GLY A 188 -2.43 -7.58 -13.24
C GLY A 188 -0.92 -7.37 -13.32
N ALA A 189 -0.44 -6.14 -13.14
CA ALA A 189 0.99 -5.82 -13.05
C ALA A 189 1.64 -6.48 -11.83
N GLY A 190 0.89 -6.65 -10.73
CA GLY A 190 1.36 -7.37 -9.54
C GLY A 190 1.77 -8.81 -9.81
N ALA A 191 1.08 -9.54 -10.71
CA ALA A 191 1.47 -10.89 -11.12
C ALA A 191 2.88 -10.93 -11.73
N VAL A 192 3.30 -9.86 -12.40
CA VAL A 192 4.63 -9.80 -13.00
C VAL A 192 5.68 -9.52 -11.93
N VAL A 193 5.40 -8.60 -11.00
CA VAL A 193 6.27 -8.37 -9.83
C VAL A 193 6.52 -9.67 -9.07
N LEU A 194 5.45 -10.44 -8.82
CA LEU A 194 5.53 -11.73 -8.16
C LEU A 194 6.28 -12.77 -9.00
N ALA A 195 6.05 -12.81 -10.32
CA ALA A 195 6.82 -13.68 -11.22
C ALA A 195 8.31 -13.30 -11.26
N LEU A 196 8.68 -12.04 -11.05
CA LEU A 196 10.08 -11.61 -10.89
C LEU A 196 10.68 -11.97 -9.52
N GLY A 197 9.91 -12.58 -8.61
CA GLY A 197 10.32 -12.88 -7.23
C GLY A 197 10.21 -11.67 -6.28
N GLY A 198 9.55 -10.60 -6.71
CA GLY A 198 9.26 -9.43 -5.90
C GLY A 198 8.05 -9.61 -4.99
N ARG A 199 7.71 -8.56 -4.25
CA ARG A 199 6.55 -8.50 -3.34
C ARG A 199 5.64 -7.36 -3.75
N VAL A 200 4.34 -7.50 -3.49
CA VAL A 200 3.36 -6.42 -3.69
C VAL A 200 2.94 -5.91 -2.32
N LEU A 201 3.12 -4.61 -2.09
CA LEU A 201 2.79 -3.93 -0.84
C LEU A 201 2.00 -2.66 -1.12
N THR A 202 1.22 -2.18 -0.17
CA THR A 202 0.70 -0.80 -0.21
C THR A 202 1.78 0.21 0.16
N GLY A 203 1.53 1.49 -0.13
CA GLY A 203 2.41 2.59 0.29
C GLY A 203 2.72 2.57 1.80
N PRO A 204 1.68 2.51 2.68
CA PRO A 204 1.87 2.42 4.13
C PRO A 204 2.60 1.17 4.59
N GLN A 205 2.34 0.01 3.96
CA GLN A 205 3.06 -1.23 4.28
C GLN A 205 4.56 -1.10 4.00
N ALA A 206 4.93 -0.60 2.82
CA ALA A 206 6.33 -0.43 2.45
C ALA A 206 7.06 0.55 3.38
N LEU A 207 6.46 1.70 3.70
CA LEU A 207 7.05 2.67 4.65
C LEU A 207 7.14 2.09 6.06
N GLY A 208 6.14 1.30 6.46
CA GLY A 208 6.15 0.60 7.74
C GLY A 208 7.29 -0.42 7.85
N GLU A 209 7.58 -1.16 6.79
CA GLU A 209 8.73 -2.09 6.75
C GLU A 209 10.07 -1.34 6.80
N ILE A 210 10.20 -0.25 6.04
CA ILE A 210 11.41 0.61 6.06
C ILE A 210 11.66 1.15 7.47
N ALA A 211 10.60 1.56 8.17
CA ALA A 211 10.67 2.14 9.50
C ALA A 211 10.75 1.10 10.63
N ASP A 212 10.61 -0.20 10.34
CA ASP A 212 10.40 -1.25 11.34
C ASP A 212 9.28 -0.87 12.33
N LEU A 213 8.12 -0.55 11.75
CA LEU A 213 6.97 0.03 12.44
C LEU A 213 6.47 -0.89 13.55
N ASP A 214 6.44 -2.21 13.36
CA ASP A 214 5.93 -3.15 14.36
C ASP A 214 6.77 -3.17 15.62
N ARG A 215 8.11 -3.17 15.46
CA ARG A 215 9.01 -3.09 16.61
C ARG A 215 8.79 -1.78 17.36
N THR A 216 8.57 -0.70 16.62
CA THR A 216 8.32 0.63 17.21
C THR A 216 6.97 0.68 17.93
N ILE A 217 5.91 0.13 17.34
CA ILE A 217 4.59 -0.02 17.96
C ILE A 217 4.70 -0.85 19.24
N ALA A 218 5.35 -2.00 19.20
CA ALA A 218 5.48 -2.89 20.36
C ALA A 218 6.23 -2.24 21.53
N ALA A 219 7.16 -1.33 21.23
CA ALA A 219 7.91 -0.58 22.24
C ALA A 219 7.16 0.65 22.78
N ALA A 220 6.11 1.13 22.10
CA ALA A 220 5.34 2.30 22.47
C ALA A 220 4.31 2.00 23.57
N ASP A 221 3.94 3.02 24.34
CA ASP A 221 2.81 2.95 25.28
C ASP A 221 1.50 3.40 24.61
N LEU A 222 1.62 4.25 23.57
CA LEU A 222 0.52 4.82 22.81
C LEU A 222 0.93 5.00 21.34
N VAL A 223 0.01 4.69 20.42
CA VAL A 223 0.14 5.03 19.00
C VAL A 223 -0.82 6.16 18.65
N VAL A 224 -0.31 7.20 18.01
CA VAL A 224 -1.08 8.33 17.50
C VAL A 224 -0.96 8.32 15.98
N THR A 225 -2.09 8.34 15.28
CA THR A 225 -2.13 8.48 13.82
C THR A 225 -2.92 9.72 13.44
N SER A 226 -2.94 10.04 12.14
CA SER A 226 -3.68 11.19 11.63
C SER A 226 -4.40 10.91 10.33
N CYS A 227 -5.54 11.58 10.17
CA CYS A 227 -6.30 11.58 8.93
C CYS A 227 -7.01 12.90 8.71
N GLU A 228 -7.46 13.11 7.48
CA GLU A 228 -8.18 14.30 7.11
C GLU A 228 -9.60 14.34 7.74
N SER A 229 -10.37 13.28 7.50
CA SER A 229 -11.71 13.07 8.03
C SER A 229 -11.79 11.68 8.65
N PHE A 230 -12.53 11.56 9.75
CA PHE A 230 -12.90 10.28 10.33
C PHE A 230 -14.42 10.13 10.29
N ASP A 231 -14.90 9.25 9.42
CA ASP A 231 -16.32 9.01 9.13
C ASP A 231 -16.60 7.52 8.88
N VAL A 232 -17.88 7.17 8.69
CA VAL A 232 -18.33 5.78 8.53
C VAL A 232 -18.02 5.19 7.17
N ASP A 233 -17.65 6.01 6.19
CA ASP A 233 -17.39 5.57 4.81
C ASP A 233 -15.93 5.12 4.67
N ALA A 234 -15.00 5.86 5.30
CA ALA A 234 -13.56 5.62 5.16
C ALA A 234 -12.85 5.20 6.46
N TRP A 235 -13.43 5.44 7.64
CA TRP A 235 -12.82 5.16 8.95
C TRP A 235 -11.39 5.74 9.10
N GLY A 236 -11.14 6.91 8.53
CA GLY A 236 -9.83 7.56 8.53
C GLY A 236 -8.92 7.15 7.37
N GLY A 237 -9.35 6.21 6.54
CA GLY A 237 -8.66 5.78 5.33
C GLY A 237 -7.54 4.77 5.61
N PRO A 238 -6.77 4.40 4.55
CA PRO A 238 -5.90 3.23 4.60
C PRO A 238 -4.75 3.30 5.58
N ILE A 239 -4.23 4.52 5.85
CA ILE A 239 -3.15 4.71 6.83
C ILE A 239 -3.65 4.41 8.24
N VAL A 240 -4.84 4.91 8.59
CA VAL A 240 -5.42 4.68 9.91
C VAL A 240 -5.75 3.20 10.08
N ASP A 241 -6.36 2.57 9.08
CA ASP A 241 -6.65 1.14 9.08
C ASP A 241 -5.37 0.30 9.25
N TYR A 242 -4.33 0.59 8.46
CA TYR A 242 -3.04 -0.08 8.58
C TYR A 242 -2.45 0.05 9.99
N VAL A 243 -2.38 1.28 10.54
CA VAL A 243 -1.83 1.52 11.88
C VAL A 243 -2.67 0.81 12.96
N ALA A 244 -4.00 0.90 12.86
CA ALA A 244 -4.92 0.26 13.81
C ALA A 244 -4.75 -1.26 13.84
N GLN A 245 -4.65 -1.91 12.68
CA GLN A 245 -4.41 -3.35 12.60
C GLN A 245 -3.08 -3.76 13.24
N ARG A 246 -1.97 -3.06 12.95
CA ARG A 246 -0.65 -3.38 13.53
C ARG A 246 -0.63 -3.13 15.04
N ALA A 247 -1.23 -2.04 15.50
CA ALA A 247 -1.32 -1.71 16.92
C ALA A 247 -2.19 -2.72 17.68
N ALA A 248 -3.30 -3.19 17.09
CA ALA A 248 -4.14 -4.22 17.67
C ALA A 248 -3.37 -5.54 17.89
N VAL A 249 -2.55 -5.96 16.93
CA VAL A 249 -1.68 -7.15 17.08
C VAL A 249 -0.71 -7.00 18.25
N ALA A 250 -0.19 -5.79 18.48
CA ALA A 250 0.71 -5.49 19.59
C ALA A 250 0.01 -5.14 20.92
N GLY A 251 -1.33 -5.15 20.95
CA GLY A 251 -2.13 -4.74 22.10
C GLY A 251 -1.91 -3.29 22.53
N ARG A 252 -1.70 -2.38 21.57
CA ARG A 252 -1.38 -0.97 21.82
C ARG A 252 -2.60 -0.08 21.52
N PRO A 253 -2.94 0.88 22.40
CA PRO A 253 -4.04 1.80 22.14
C PRO A 253 -3.68 2.74 20.98
N VAL A 254 -4.67 3.03 20.14
CA VAL A 254 -4.54 3.96 19.01
C VAL A 254 -5.44 5.17 19.21
N VAL A 255 -4.88 6.36 19.04
CA VAL A 255 -5.62 7.62 19.00
C VAL A 255 -5.45 8.23 17.62
N VAL A 256 -6.54 8.72 17.04
CA VAL A 256 -6.52 9.43 15.75
C VAL A 256 -6.66 10.92 16.01
N VAL A 257 -5.74 11.71 15.46
CA VAL A 257 -5.92 13.15 15.30
C VAL A 257 -6.52 13.39 13.92
N SER A 258 -7.69 14.03 13.83
CA SER A 258 -8.32 14.32 12.55
C SER A 258 -8.72 15.78 12.42
N ARG A 259 -9.01 16.26 11.21
CA ARG A 259 -9.68 17.57 11.09
C ARG A 259 -11.12 17.48 11.57
N THR A 260 -11.84 16.48 11.07
CA THR A 260 -13.25 16.25 11.36
C THR A 260 -13.47 14.84 11.92
N ASN A 261 -14.46 14.72 12.79
CA ASN A 261 -14.92 13.45 13.32
C ASN A 261 -16.45 13.40 13.23
N HIS A 262 -16.97 12.44 12.50
CA HIS A 262 -18.39 12.23 12.26
C HIS A 262 -18.92 10.95 12.92
N VAL A 263 -18.13 10.34 13.81
CA VAL A 263 -18.46 9.05 14.44
C VAL A 263 -18.42 9.13 15.96
N ASN A 264 -19.35 8.43 16.60
CA ASN A 264 -19.37 8.25 18.04
C ASN A 264 -18.26 7.30 18.54
N LEU A 265 -18.06 7.25 19.86
CA LEU A 265 -17.05 6.41 20.49
C LEU A 265 -17.24 4.90 20.23
N ALA A 266 -18.48 4.44 20.07
CA ALA A 266 -18.76 3.04 19.79
C ALA A 266 -18.23 2.62 18.41
N GLY A 267 -18.44 3.44 17.38
CA GLY A 267 -17.90 3.20 16.04
C GLY A 267 -16.37 3.29 16.00
N GLN A 268 -15.76 4.21 16.77
CA GLN A 268 -14.31 4.30 16.90
C GLN A 268 -13.71 3.00 17.46
N ARG A 269 -14.26 2.51 18.58
CA ARG A 269 -13.78 1.28 19.24
C ARG A 269 -13.99 0.03 18.39
N ALA A 270 -15.08 -0.03 17.62
CA ALA A 270 -15.32 -1.12 16.68
C ALA A 270 -14.23 -1.24 15.60
N ASN A 271 -13.51 -0.15 15.31
CA ASN A 271 -12.40 -0.08 14.36
C ASN A 271 -11.02 -0.03 15.05
N GLY A 272 -10.94 -0.46 16.32
CA GLY A 272 -9.66 -0.51 17.04
C GLY A 272 -9.11 0.85 17.47
N ILE A 273 -9.92 1.90 17.43
CA ILE A 273 -9.53 3.26 17.80
C ILE A 273 -10.06 3.58 19.21
N GLU A 274 -9.16 3.95 20.13
CA GLU A 274 -9.53 4.31 21.51
C GLU A 274 -10.25 5.65 21.56
N ALA A 275 -9.75 6.63 20.81
CA ALA A 275 -10.36 7.95 20.70
C ALA A 275 -9.96 8.65 19.39
N VAL A 276 -10.87 9.48 18.89
CA VAL A 276 -10.62 10.42 17.78
C VAL A 276 -10.71 11.84 18.32
N HIS A 277 -9.66 12.63 18.10
CA HIS A 277 -9.60 14.04 18.46
C HIS A 277 -9.66 14.92 17.20
N ALA A 278 -10.81 15.56 16.97
CA ALA A 278 -11.00 16.47 15.85
C ALA A 278 -10.49 17.87 16.20
N ILE A 279 -9.51 18.37 15.45
CA ILE A 279 -8.90 19.69 15.68
C ILE A 279 -9.58 20.84 14.90
N GLY A 280 -10.52 20.52 13.99
CA GLY A 280 -11.15 21.51 13.12
C GLY A 280 -10.13 22.24 12.24
N ASP A 281 -10.42 23.48 11.86
CA ASP A 281 -9.52 24.32 11.03
C ASP A 281 -8.37 24.97 11.84
N GLY A 282 -8.15 24.54 13.08
CA GLY A 282 -7.09 25.03 13.96
C GLY A 282 -5.69 24.53 13.59
N ASP A 283 -4.67 25.08 14.25
CA ASP A 283 -3.30 24.56 14.13
C ASP A 283 -3.19 23.15 14.74
N ILE A 284 -2.46 22.25 14.06
CA ILE A 284 -2.26 20.87 14.51
C ILE A 284 -1.65 20.81 15.91
N GLY A 285 -0.62 21.65 16.17
CA GLY A 285 0.07 21.69 17.45
C GLY A 285 -0.88 22.07 18.57
N ASP A 286 -1.56 23.21 18.44
CA ASP A 286 -2.50 23.72 19.44
C ASP A 286 -3.64 22.73 19.71
N GLY A 287 -4.21 22.13 18.66
CA GLY A 287 -5.24 21.11 18.79
C GLY A 287 -4.74 19.86 19.53
N CYS A 288 -3.49 19.44 19.29
CA CYS A 288 -2.92 18.29 19.96
C CYS A 288 -2.50 18.55 21.41
N LEU A 289 -2.24 19.80 21.82
CA LEU A 289 -1.84 20.11 23.20
C LEU A 289 -2.92 19.73 24.21
N ALA A 290 -4.19 20.00 23.89
CA ALA A 290 -5.32 19.63 24.75
C ALA A 290 -5.41 18.11 24.93
N LEU A 291 -5.28 17.36 23.83
CA LEU A 291 -5.25 15.90 23.84
C LEU A 291 -4.08 15.37 24.68
N ALA A 292 -2.86 15.80 24.39
CA ALA A 292 -1.65 15.34 25.09
C ALA A 292 -1.72 15.62 26.60
N ARG A 293 -2.19 16.82 26.99
CA ARG A 293 -2.36 17.19 28.40
C ARG A 293 -3.36 16.29 29.13
N SER A 294 -4.43 15.87 28.44
CA SER A 294 -5.49 15.06 29.02
C SER A 294 -5.14 13.58 29.16
N TRP A 295 -4.07 13.14 28.49
CA TRP A 295 -3.68 11.73 28.49
C TRP A 295 -2.97 11.35 29.78
N PHE A 296 -3.22 10.14 30.27
CA PHE A 296 -2.69 9.66 31.54
C PHE A 296 -1.20 9.29 31.40
N TRP A 297 -0.37 9.86 32.26
CA TRP A 297 1.10 9.76 32.30
C TRP A 297 1.58 8.72 33.30
#